data_AF-A0A350PJL4-F1
#
_entry.id   AF-A0A350PJL4-F1
#
_cell.length_a   1.000
_cell.length_b   1.000
_cell.length_c   1.000
_cell.angle_alpha   90.00
_cell.angle_beta   90.00
_cell.angle_gamma   90.00
#
_symmetry.space_group_name_H-M   'P 1'
#
loop_
_entity.id
_entity.type
_entity.pdbx_description
1 polymer ?
#
loop_
_entity_poly.entity_id
_entity_poly.type
_entity_poly.pdbx_seq_one_letter_code
_entity_poly.pdbx_strand_id
1 'polypeptide(L)'
;PNKSVNLFVPDIEESVLDRAENSQARRDHFFRLTRNPVTNSIPDNIRTLELAYAKSLENSFNYKSNTLQEEIEIIEAGPNDVGGRTRGLGVDSRNSNIILAGGASGGMW
;
A
#
# COMPACT_ATOMS: atom_id res chain seq x y z
N PRO A 1 31.33 49.39 -20.35
CA PRO A 1 31.30 48.74 -19.02
C PRO A 1 30.49 47.43 -19.07
N ASN A 2 31.16 46.33 -19.44
CA ASN A 2 30.57 44.99 -19.42
C ASN A 2 30.77 44.37 -18.03
N LYS A 3 29.72 44.33 -17.23
CA LYS A 3 29.69 43.49 -16.02
C LYS A 3 29.28 42.08 -16.43
N SER A 4 30.24 41.16 -16.45
CA SER A 4 29.97 39.72 -16.46
C SER A 4 29.33 39.35 -15.13
N VAL A 5 28.04 39.01 -15.16
CA VAL A 5 27.32 38.50 -14.00
C VAL A 5 27.68 37.02 -13.85
N ASN A 6 28.48 36.69 -12.83
CA ASN A 6 28.66 35.30 -12.41
C ASN A 6 27.34 34.82 -11.79
N LEU A 7 26.56 34.03 -12.54
CA LEU A 7 25.46 33.26 -11.96
C LEU A 7 26.07 32.10 -11.17
N PHE A 8 26.01 32.20 -9.84
CA PHE A 8 26.16 31.05 -8.97
C PHE A 8 24.94 30.15 -9.18
N VAL A 9 25.13 29.00 -9.82
CA VAL A 9 24.12 27.94 -9.93
C VAL A 9 24.52 26.85 -8.95
N PRO A 10 24.06 26.89 -7.69
CA PRO A 10 24.10 25.71 -6.84
C PRO A 10 22.98 24.75 -7.29
N ASP A 11 23.05 23.49 -6.86
CA ASP A 11 21.92 22.54 -6.80
C ASP A 11 21.71 21.53 -7.95
N ILE A 12 22.40 21.60 -9.09
CA ILE A 12 22.25 20.53 -10.11
C ILE A 12 23.02 19.27 -9.71
N GLU A 13 24.27 19.38 -9.25
CA GLU A 13 25.03 18.19 -8.86
C GLU A 13 24.50 17.55 -7.57
N GLU A 14 24.08 18.36 -6.59
CA GLU A 14 23.56 17.87 -5.30
C GLU A 14 22.22 17.14 -5.46
N SER A 15 21.31 17.62 -6.32
CA SER A 15 20.02 16.95 -6.57
C SER A 15 20.16 15.64 -7.37
N VAL A 16 21.15 15.53 -8.26
CA VAL A 16 21.44 14.29 -8.99
C VAL A 16 22.04 13.24 -8.04
N LEU A 17 22.94 13.66 -7.14
CA LEU A 17 23.50 12.81 -6.10
C LEU A 17 22.41 12.33 -5.13
N ASP A 18 21.54 13.20 -4.64
CA ASP A 18 20.41 12.83 -3.76
C ASP A 18 19.46 11.81 -4.42
N ARG A 19 19.14 12.00 -5.70
CA ARG A 19 18.33 11.03 -6.47
C ARG A 19 19.05 9.69 -6.67
N ALA A 20 20.35 9.73 -6.92
CA ALA A 20 21.16 8.52 -7.08
C ALA A 20 21.31 7.77 -5.75
N GLU A 21 21.59 8.47 -4.64
CA GLU A 21 21.65 7.92 -3.29
C GLU A 21 20.30 7.35 -2.86
N ASN A 22 19.19 8.04 -3.11
CA ASN A 22 17.86 7.50 -2.87
C ASN A 22 17.60 6.24 -3.72
N SER A 23 18.07 6.21 -4.98
CA SER A 23 17.98 5.02 -5.82
C SER A 23 18.77 3.84 -5.27
N GLN A 24 20.00 4.07 -4.79
CA GLN A 24 20.82 3.01 -4.18
C GLN A 24 20.28 2.58 -2.82
N ALA A 25 19.94 3.52 -1.93
CA ALA A 25 19.33 3.24 -0.63
C ALA A 25 18.04 2.43 -0.77
N ARG A 26 17.22 2.75 -1.78
CA ARG A 26 16.03 1.98 -2.14
C ARG A 26 16.40 0.56 -2.58
N ARG A 27 17.39 0.39 -3.47
CA ARG A 27 17.87 -0.93 -3.90
C ARG A 27 18.39 -1.77 -2.74
N ASP A 28 19.19 -1.18 -1.86
CA ASP A 28 19.74 -1.84 -0.68
C ASP A 28 18.64 -2.23 0.31
N HIS A 29 17.63 -1.37 0.48
CA HIS A 29 16.45 -1.69 1.28
C HIS A 29 15.72 -2.92 0.72
N PHE A 30 15.41 -2.94 -0.57
CA PHE A 30 14.73 -4.09 -1.17
C PHE A 30 15.60 -5.35 -1.17
N PHE A 31 16.90 -5.23 -1.41
CA PHE A 31 17.82 -6.36 -1.33
C PHE A 31 17.83 -6.97 0.08
N ARG A 32 17.86 -6.15 1.14
CA ARG A 32 17.80 -6.65 2.52
C ARG A 32 16.48 -7.34 2.85
N LEU A 33 15.36 -6.91 2.26
CA LEU A 33 14.05 -7.54 2.45
C LEU A 33 13.92 -8.89 1.75
N THR A 34 14.52 -9.05 0.57
CA THR A 34 14.30 -10.22 -0.29
C THR A 34 15.45 -11.24 -0.28
N ARG A 35 16.64 -10.87 0.22
CA ARG A 35 17.77 -11.79 0.37
C ARG A 35 17.46 -12.90 1.37
N ASN A 36 18.04 -14.07 1.15
CA ASN A 36 18.06 -15.12 2.15
C ASN A 36 18.95 -14.67 3.33
N PRO A 37 18.48 -14.76 4.59
CA PRO A 37 19.24 -14.31 5.76
C PRO A 37 20.49 -15.14 6.06
N VAL A 38 20.54 -16.39 5.59
CA VAL A 38 21.68 -17.31 5.79
C VAL A 38 22.72 -17.14 4.70
N THR A 39 22.30 -17.08 3.43
CA THR A 39 23.24 -16.99 2.29
C THR A 39 23.55 -15.56 1.87
N ASN A 40 22.85 -14.57 2.44
CA ASN A 40 22.98 -13.15 2.13
C ASN A 40 22.86 -12.83 0.63
N SER A 41 22.10 -13.64 -0.10
CA SER A 41 21.95 -13.52 -1.55
C SER A 41 20.51 -13.74 -1.97
N ILE A 42 20.15 -13.16 -3.11
CA ILE A 42 18.92 -13.52 -3.82
C ILE A 42 19.30 -14.68 -4.75
N PRO A 43 18.56 -15.81 -4.72
CA PRO A 43 18.85 -16.94 -5.61
C PRO A 43 18.85 -16.54 -7.08
N ASP A 44 19.75 -17.12 -7.86
CA ASP A 44 19.78 -16.93 -9.30
C ASP A 44 18.47 -17.40 -9.94
N ASN A 45 18.01 -16.67 -10.95
CA ASN A 45 16.76 -16.94 -11.64
C ASN A 45 15.52 -16.95 -10.72
N ILE A 46 15.49 -16.16 -9.64
CA ILE A 46 14.34 -16.10 -8.71
C ILE A 46 12.98 -15.95 -9.41
N ARG A 47 12.93 -15.22 -10.53
CA ARG A 47 11.73 -15.04 -11.34
C ARG A 47 11.14 -16.35 -11.87
N THR A 48 11.97 -17.32 -12.26
CA THR A 48 11.48 -18.62 -12.75
C THR A 48 10.95 -19.47 -11.60
N LEU A 49 11.59 -19.41 -10.43
CA LEU A 49 11.14 -20.05 -9.20
C LEU A 49 9.80 -19.49 -8.73
N GLU A 50 9.62 -18.16 -8.74
CA GLU A 50 8.35 -17.49 -8.44
C GLU A 50 7.23 -17.94 -9.38
N LEU A 51 7.50 -18.01 -10.69
CA LEU A 51 6.52 -18.48 -11.67
C LEU A 51 6.14 -19.95 -11.47
N ALA A 52 7.12 -20.80 -11.15
CA ALA A 52 6.87 -22.21 -10.85
C ALA A 52 6.01 -22.35 -9.58
N TYR A 53 6.31 -21.57 -8.53
CA TYR A 53 5.52 -21.53 -7.31
C TYR A 53 4.09 -21.02 -7.57
N ALA A 54 3.93 -19.91 -8.31
CA ALA A 54 2.63 -19.36 -8.66
C ALA A 54 1.76 -20.37 -9.42
N LYS A 55 2.35 -21.12 -10.37
CA LYS A 55 1.65 -22.22 -11.07
C LYS A 55 1.24 -23.36 -10.14
N SER A 56 2.02 -23.65 -9.10
CA SER A 56 1.65 -24.67 -8.09
C SER A 56 0.44 -24.24 -7.26
N LEU A 57 0.23 -22.93 -7.07
CA LEU A 57 -0.89 -22.40 -6.31
C LEU A 57 -2.23 -22.49 -7.06
N GLU A 58 -2.25 -22.50 -8.40
CA GLU A 58 -3.51 -22.56 -9.19
C GLU A 58 -4.39 -23.77 -8.81
N ASN A 59 -3.80 -24.87 -8.38
CA ASN A 59 -4.55 -26.06 -7.93
C ASN A 59 -4.94 -26.04 -6.43
N SER A 60 -4.35 -25.14 -5.62
CA SER A 60 -4.70 -24.97 -4.20
C SER A 60 -5.93 -24.10 -3.96
N PHE A 61 -6.36 -23.33 -4.96
CA PHE A 61 -7.61 -22.54 -4.91
C PHE A 61 -8.88 -23.39 -5.14
N ASN A 62 -8.80 -24.71 -4.98
CA ASN A 62 -9.96 -25.56 -4.76
C ASN A 62 -10.53 -25.34 -3.34
N TYR A 63 -10.80 -24.08 -2.99
CA TYR A 63 -11.62 -23.70 -1.83
C TYR A 63 -13.09 -24.14 -1.99
N LYS A 64 -13.44 -24.75 -3.12
CA LYS A 64 -14.65 -25.57 -3.25
C LYS A 64 -14.46 -26.93 -2.58
N SER A 65 -13.96 -26.97 -1.35
CA SER A 65 -14.33 -28.11 -0.51
C SER A 65 -15.80 -27.87 -0.17
N ASN A 66 -16.67 -28.82 -0.52
CA ASN A 66 -18.08 -28.86 -0.10
C ASN A 66 -18.25 -28.89 1.44
N THR A 67 -17.17 -28.71 2.19
CA THR A 67 -17.01 -28.73 3.64
C THR A 67 -16.57 -27.38 4.21
N LEU A 68 -16.24 -26.37 3.39
CA LEU A 68 -16.10 -24.99 3.89
C LEU A 68 -17.52 -24.44 4.03
N GLN A 69 -17.92 -24.22 5.28
CA GLN A 69 -19.19 -23.65 5.67
C GLN A 69 -19.48 -22.44 4.76
N GLU A 70 -20.61 -22.50 4.05
CA GLU A 70 -20.96 -21.68 2.89
C GLU A 70 -21.06 -20.16 3.16
N GLU A 71 -20.75 -19.71 4.37
CA GLU A 71 -20.88 -18.31 4.78
C GLU A 71 -19.82 -17.98 5.83
N ILE A 72 -18.80 -17.22 5.43
CA ILE A 72 -17.90 -16.58 6.37
C ILE A 72 -18.62 -15.30 6.83
N GLU A 73 -19.14 -15.33 8.06
CA GLU A 73 -19.72 -14.14 8.68
C GLU A 73 -18.59 -13.15 9.01
N ILE A 74 -18.50 -12.07 8.23
CA ILE A 74 -17.58 -10.97 8.53
C ILE A 74 -18.28 -10.05 9.52
N ILE A 75 -17.93 -10.22 10.79
CA ILE A 75 -18.37 -9.34 11.87
C ILE A 75 -17.36 -8.22 12.10
N GLU A 76 -17.86 -7.00 12.31
CA GLU A 76 -17.02 -5.89 12.75
C GLU A 76 -16.44 -6.21 14.13
N ALA A 77 -15.11 -6.10 14.27
CA ALA A 77 -14.43 -6.35 15.54
C ALA A 77 -14.64 -5.22 16.59
N GLY A 78 -15.39 -4.18 16.22
CA GLY A 78 -15.56 -2.94 16.97
C GLY A 78 -14.38 -1.97 16.79
N PRO A 79 -14.39 -0.82 17.50
CA PRO A 79 -15.31 -0.43 18.57
C PRO A 79 -16.69 0.04 18.06
N ASN A 80 -17.77 -0.38 18.75
CA ASN A 80 -19.15 -0.02 18.39
C ASN A 80 -19.38 1.49 18.35
N ASP A 81 -18.67 2.25 19.18
CA ASP A 81 -18.62 3.70 19.13
C ASP A 81 -17.55 4.13 18.13
N VAL A 82 -17.91 4.08 16.83
CA VAL A 82 -17.05 4.56 15.75
C VAL A 82 -16.96 6.08 15.83
N GLY A 83 -15.99 6.56 16.60
CA GLY A 83 -15.65 7.98 16.70
C GLY A 83 -14.96 8.50 15.43
N GLY A 84 -14.90 9.82 15.28
CA GLY A 84 -14.19 10.45 14.17
C GLY A 84 -14.73 11.84 13.84
N ARG A 85 -14.16 12.48 12.82
CA ARG A 85 -14.69 13.75 12.31
C ARG A 85 -15.83 13.49 11.33
N THR A 86 -17.06 13.78 11.74
CA THR A 86 -18.22 13.82 10.84
C THR A 86 -18.06 14.98 9.85
N ARG A 87 -18.08 14.68 8.55
CA ARG A 87 -17.98 15.67 7.48
C ARG A 87 -19.34 16.23 7.06
N GLY A 88 -20.41 15.45 7.23
CA GLY A 88 -21.77 15.88 6.94
C GLY A 88 -22.81 14.89 7.45
N LEU A 89 -24.04 15.37 7.54
CA LEU A 89 -25.22 14.59 7.93
C LEU A 89 -26.39 15.01 7.03
N GLY A 90 -27.19 14.03 6.60
CA GLY A 90 -28.42 14.24 5.83
C GLY A 90 -29.60 13.56 6.52
N VAL A 91 -30.77 14.20 6.47
CA VAL A 91 -32.02 13.65 6.99
C VAL A 91 -33.02 13.57 5.83
N ASP A 92 -33.71 12.45 5.68
CA ASP A 92 -34.75 12.32 4.64
C ASP A 92 -35.93 13.24 4.97
N SER A 93 -36.31 14.10 4.01
CA SER A 93 -37.39 15.07 4.17
C SER A 93 -38.77 14.43 4.32
N ARG A 94 -38.93 13.18 3.89
CA ARG A 94 -40.18 12.40 4.00
C ARG A 94 -40.27 11.63 5.30
N ASN A 95 -39.13 11.30 5.91
CA ASN A 95 -39.06 10.54 7.15
C ASN A 95 -37.81 10.91 7.96
N SER A 96 -38.01 11.66 9.04
CA SER A 96 -36.93 12.14 9.91
C SER A 96 -36.19 11.02 10.68
N ASN A 97 -36.69 9.79 10.66
CA ASN A 97 -36.01 8.65 11.26
C ASN A 97 -34.93 8.04 10.36
N ILE A 98 -34.84 8.48 9.10
CA ILE A 98 -33.79 8.07 8.16
C ILE A 98 -32.73 9.16 8.14
N ILE A 99 -31.58 8.84 8.73
CA ILE A 99 -30.43 9.74 8.87
C ILE A 99 -29.23 9.06 8.23
N LEU A 100 -28.49 9.81 7.41
CA LEU A 100 -27.22 9.38 6.83
C LEU A 100 -26.10 10.26 7.38
N ALA A 101 -24.98 9.67 7.76
CA ALA A 101 -23.82 10.37 8.30
C ALA A 101 -22.55 10.00 7.53
N GLY A 102 -21.75 11.00 7.14
CA GLY A 102 -20.48 10.79 6.45
C GLY A 102 -19.29 11.11 7.34
N GLY A 103 -18.37 10.16 7.50
CA GLY A 103 -17.08 10.35 8.17
C GLY A 103 -15.99 10.82 7.20
N ALA A 104 -15.01 11.58 7.70
CA ALA A 104 -13.89 12.04 6.86
C ALA A 104 -12.99 10.91 6.33
N SER A 105 -12.89 9.81 7.06
CA SER A 105 -12.07 8.63 6.73
C SER A 105 -12.80 7.29 6.93
N GLY A 106 -14.04 7.32 7.46
CA GLY A 106 -14.80 6.14 7.88
C GLY A 106 -16.00 5.79 6.97
N GLY A 107 -16.13 6.44 5.82
CA GLY A 107 -17.22 6.17 4.86
C GLY A 107 -18.56 6.81 5.26
N MET A 108 -19.65 6.17 4.84
CA MET A 108 -21.03 6.60 5.07
C MET A 108 -21.76 5.58 5.94
N TRP A 109 -22.58 6.07 6.85
CA TRP A 109 -23.45 5.30 7.75
C TRP A 109 -24.89 5.77 7.62
#